data_AF-A0A2J8IJW1-F1
#
_entry.id   AF-A0A2J8IJW1-F1
#
_cell.length_a   1.000
_cell.length_b   1.000
_cell.length_c   1.000
_cell.angle_alpha   90.00
_cell.angle_beta   90.00
_cell.angle_gamma   90.00
#
_symmetry.space_group_name_H-M   'P 1'
#
loop_
_entity.id
_entity.type
_entity.pdbx_description
1 polymer ?
#
loop_
_entity_poly.entity_id
_entity_poly.type
_entity_poly.pdbx_seq_one_letter_code
_entity_poly.pdbx_strand_id
1 'polypeptide(L)'
;PKYKGRYCVGKRKRFRLCNLQACPAGHPSFRHVQCSHFDAMLYKGQLHTWVPMVNDVNPCELHCRPANEYFAEKLRDAVVDGTPCYQVRASRDLCINGICK
;
A
#
# COMPACT_ATOMS: atom_id res chain seq x y z
N PRO A 1 26.54 13.55 -15.65
CA PRO A 1 27.77 14.37 -15.58
C PRO A 1 28.10 14.88 -16.99
N LYS A 2 28.72 16.06 -17.11
CA LYS A 2 29.18 16.60 -18.40
C LYS A 2 30.71 16.64 -18.40
N TYR A 3 31.30 16.75 -19.60
CA TYR A 3 32.75 16.95 -19.78
C TYR A 3 33.63 15.94 -19.04
N LYS A 4 33.43 14.63 -19.26
CA LYS A 4 34.17 13.52 -18.60
C LYS A 4 34.06 13.48 -17.07
N GLY A 5 33.11 14.19 -16.46
CA GLY A 5 32.81 14.05 -15.04
C GLY A 5 32.32 12.64 -14.68
N ARG A 6 32.65 12.18 -13.47
CA ARG A 6 32.16 10.89 -12.95
C ARG A 6 30.73 11.02 -12.44
N TYR A 7 29.97 9.94 -12.52
CA TYR A 7 28.65 9.90 -11.88
C TYR A 7 28.79 9.93 -10.36
N CYS A 8 27.87 10.62 -9.69
CA CYS A 8 27.81 10.61 -8.23
C CYS A 8 27.49 9.18 -7.76
N VAL A 9 28.27 8.68 -6.81
CA VAL A 9 28.09 7.36 -6.19
C VAL A 9 27.27 7.49 -4.92
N GLY A 10 26.45 6.48 -4.62
CA GLY A 10 25.61 6.43 -3.42
C GLY A 10 24.10 6.51 -3.70
N LYS A 11 23.31 6.51 -2.62
CA LYS A 11 21.84 6.55 -2.69
C LYS A 11 21.38 7.93 -3.19
N ARG A 12 20.55 7.94 -4.24
CA ARG A 12 19.99 9.17 -4.83
C ARG A 12 18.83 9.77 -4.03
N LYS A 13 18.14 8.96 -3.21
CA LYS A 13 17.04 9.38 -2.35
C LYS A 13 17.19 8.74 -0.97
N ARG A 14 16.75 9.45 0.06
CA ARG A 14 16.63 8.95 1.44
C ARG A 14 15.24 9.28 1.93
N PHE A 15 14.64 8.33 2.66
CA PHE A 15 13.30 8.45 3.21
C PHE A 15 13.40 8.41 4.73
N ARG A 16 12.50 9.13 5.40
CA ARG A 16 12.38 9.15 6.85
C ARG A 16 10.91 9.09 7.21
N LEU A 17 10.58 8.30 8.22
CA LEU A 17 9.24 8.23 8.76
C LEU A 17 8.87 9.53 9.50
N CYS A 18 7.64 9.97 9.32
CA CYS A 18 7.03 11.08 10.03
C CYS A 18 5.71 10.62 10.67
N ASN A 19 5.19 11.38 11.63
CA ASN A 19 3.94 11.08 12.35
C ASN A 19 3.91 9.64 12.90
N LEU A 20 4.93 9.32 13.70
CA LEU A 20 5.13 7.98 14.26
C LEU A 20 4.13 7.59 15.36
N GLN A 21 3.27 8.52 15.79
CA GLN A 21 2.21 8.18 16.73
C GLN A 21 1.24 7.21 16.06
N ALA A 22 0.92 6.12 16.76
CA ALA A 22 -0.07 5.17 16.28
C ALA A 22 -1.44 5.86 16.13
N CYS A 23 -2.18 5.48 15.10
CA CYS A 23 -3.59 5.85 15.00
C CYS A 23 -4.36 5.32 16.23
N PRO A 24 -5.45 5.98 16.64
CA PRO A 24 -6.26 5.49 17.76
C PRO A 24 -6.75 4.05 17.51
N ALA A 25 -6.92 3.29 18.59
CA ALA A 25 -7.42 1.92 18.50
C ALA A 25 -8.85 1.89 17.94
N GLY A 26 -9.21 0.79 17.29
CA GLY A 26 -10.55 0.59 16.70
C GLY A 26 -10.73 1.20 15.30
N HIS A 27 -9.73 1.92 14.78
CA HIS A 27 -9.76 2.40 13.40
C HIS A 27 -9.33 1.30 12.41
N PRO A 28 -9.88 1.31 11.18
CA PRO A 28 -9.43 0.42 10.11
C PRO A 28 -7.95 0.68 9.78
N SER A 29 -7.25 -0.35 9.31
CA SER A 29 -5.87 -0.19 8.84
C SER A 29 -5.81 0.78 7.66
N PHE A 30 -4.68 1.46 7.47
CA PHE A 30 -4.54 2.40 6.36
C PHE A 30 -4.75 1.75 4.97
N ARG A 31 -4.41 0.46 4.85
CA ARG A 31 -4.71 -0.33 3.64
C ARG A 31 -6.21 -0.60 3.47
N HIS A 32 -6.93 -0.83 4.56
CA HIS A 32 -8.38 -0.99 4.52
C HIS A 32 -9.07 0.29 4.04
N VAL A 33 -8.66 1.45 4.56
CA VAL A 33 -9.18 2.76 4.11
C VAL A 33 -8.96 2.95 2.60
N GLN A 34 -7.84 2.45 2.07
CA GLN A 34 -7.57 2.50 0.63
C GLN A 34 -8.53 1.63 -0.20
N CYS A 35 -8.89 0.44 0.29
CA CYS A 35 -9.93 -0.39 -0.35
C CYS A 35 -11.32 0.27 -0.25
N SER A 36 -11.69 0.85 0.90
CA SER A 36 -13.03 1.42 1.11
C SER A 36 -13.33 2.64 0.22
N HIS A 37 -12.31 3.28 -0.36
CA HIS A 37 -12.53 4.32 -1.39
C HIS A 37 -13.27 3.80 -2.63
N PHE A 38 -13.30 2.49 -2.85
CA PHE A 38 -13.99 1.84 -3.96
C PHE A 38 -15.41 1.38 -3.60
N ASP A 39 -15.84 1.50 -2.34
CA ASP A 39 -17.17 1.07 -1.88
C ASP A 39 -18.30 1.85 -2.56
N ALA A 40 -18.04 3.11 -2.92
CA ALA A 40 -18.98 3.97 -3.62
C ALA A 40 -18.97 3.80 -5.15
N MET A 41 -18.15 2.87 -5.68
CA MET A 41 -18.02 2.64 -7.12
C MET A 41 -18.64 1.30 -7.52
N LEU A 42 -19.42 1.31 -8.60
CA LEU A 42 -19.95 0.07 -9.17
C LEU A 42 -18.82 -0.75 -9.78
N TYR A 43 -18.68 -1.99 -9.34
CA TYR A 43 -17.81 -2.99 -9.94
C TYR A 43 -18.69 -4.11 -10.51
N LYS A 44 -18.53 -4.38 -11.81
CA LYS A 44 -19.39 -5.34 -12.54
C LYS A 44 -20.91 -5.13 -12.30
N GLY A 45 -21.32 -3.86 -12.14
CA GLY A 45 -22.72 -3.47 -11.96
C GLY A 45 -23.25 -3.56 -10.53
N GLN A 46 -22.41 -3.88 -9.53
CA GLN A 46 -22.81 -3.95 -8.12
C GLN A 46 -21.88 -3.14 -7.22
N LEU A 47 -22.40 -2.69 -6.08
CA LEU A 47 -21.59 -2.11 -5.02
C LEU A 47 -21.09 -3.21 -4.11
N HIS A 48 -19.84 -3.09 -3.68
CA HIS A 48 -19.22 -4.02 -2.74
C HIS A 48 -18.60 -3.25 -1.59
N THR A 49 -18.57 -3.86 -0.41
CA THR A 49 -17.71 -3.40 0.69
C THR A 49 -16.35 -4.08 0.54
N TRP A 50 -15.33 -3.32 0.19
CA TRP A 50 -14.01 -3.83 -0.14
C TRP A 50 -13.12 -3.92 1.10
N VAL A 51 -12.54 -5.09 1.32
CA VAL A 51 -11.58 -5.35 2.40
C VAL A 51 -10.22 -5.73 1.81
N PRO A 52 -9.12 -5.39 2.49
CA PRO A 52 -7.78 -5.65 1.96
C PRO A 52 -7.46 -7.14 1.93
N MET A 53 -6.77 -7.56 0.88
CA MET A 53 -6.21 -8.90 0.72
C MET A 53 -4.68 -8.76 0.64
N VAL A 54 -3.96 -9.43 1.54
CA VAL A 54 -2.50 -9.32 1.59
C VAL A 54 -1.90 -10.27 0.57
N ASN A 55 -1.18 -9.71 -0.39
CA ASN A 55 -0.36 -10.45 -1.34
C ASN A 55 1.11 -10.40 -0.87
N ASP A 56 1.60 -11.49 -0.28
CA ASP A 56 2.98 -11.54 0.24
C ASP A 56 4.05 -11.42 -0.86
N VAL A 57 3.71 -11.75 -2.11
CA VAL A 57 4.62 -11.64 -3.27
C VAL A 57 4.79 -10.18 -3.68
N ASN A 58 3.67 -9.45 -3.78
CA ASN A 58 3.63 -8.03 -4.13
C ASN A 58 2.89 -7.22 -3.04
N PRO A 59 3.50 -7.03 -1.86
CA PRO A 59 2.80 -6.45 -0.70
C PRO A 59 2.40 -4.98 -0.90
N CYS A 60 2.99 -4.29 -1.87
CA CYS A 60 2.67 -2.88 -2.14
C CYS A 60 1.63 -2.67 -3.24
N GLU A 61 1.12 -3.73 -3.87
CA GLU A 61 -0.07 -3.63 -4.71
C GLU A 61 -1.33 -3.54 -3.81
N LEU A 62 -2.37 -2.85 -4.29
CA LEU A 62 -3.65 -2.79 -3.59
C LEU A 62 -4.58 -3.88 -4.13
N HIS A 63 -4.51 -5.06 -3.50
CA HIS A 63 -5.48 -6.14 -3.71
C HIS A 63 -6.60 -6.03 -2.68
N CYS A 64 -7.83 -6.07 -3.15
CA CYS A 64 -9.03 -6.00 -2.32
C CYS A 64 -9.99 -7.13 -2.73
N ARG A 65 -10.79 -7.60 -1.78
CA ARG A 65 -11.91 -8.53 -2.02
C ARG A 65 -13.19 -7.94 -1.44
N PRO A 66 -14.38 -8.25 -1.98
CA PRO A 66 -15.61 -7.97 -1.27
C PRO A 66 -15.64 -8.71 0.06
N ALA A 67 -16.20 -8.10 1.10
CA ALA A 67 -16.28 -8.68 2.44
C ALA A 67 -16.98 -10.06 2.44
N ASN A 68 -18.00 -10.22 1.60
CA ASN A 68 -18.89 -11.37 1.55
C ASN A 68 -18.61 -12.32 0.37
N GLU A 69 -17.52 -12.12 -0.37
CA GLU A 69 -17.19 -12.91 -1.56
C GLU A 69 -15.73 -13.38 -1.53
N TYR A 70 -15.42 -14.36 -2.39
CA TYR A 70 -14.14 -15.07 -2.40
C TYR A 70 -13.16 -14.58 -3.47
N PHE A 71 -13.60 -13.78 -4.43
CA PHE A 71 -12.71 -13.26 -5.45
C PHE A 71 -11.90 -12.08 -4.90
N ALA A 72 -10.71 -11.86 -5.48
CA ALA A 72 -9.87 -10.71 -5.18
C ALA A 72 -9.52 -9.99 -6.48
N GLU A 73 -9.39 -8.68 -6.40
CA GLU A 73 -9.06 -7.82 -7.54
C GLU A 73 -7.96 -6.84 -7.16
N LYS A 74 -7.08 -6.56 -8.12
CA LYS A 74 -6.08 -5.50 -8.00
C LYS A 74 -6.75 -4.17 -8.36
N LEU A 75 -7.13 -3.40 -7.35
CA LEU A 75 -7.80 -2.11 -7.54
C LEU A 75 -6.81 -0.96 -7.83
N ARG A 76 -5.55 -1.08 -7.39
CA ARG A 76 -4.45 -0.16 -7.75
C ARG A 76 -3.12 -0.88 -7.85
N ASP A 77 -2.25 -0.37 -8.73
CA ASP A 77 -0.87 -0.86 -8.89
C ASP A 77 0.01 -0.61 -7.66
N ALA A 78 -0.29 0.43 -6.88
CA ALA A 78 0.43 0.73 -5.66
C ALA A 78 -0.49 1.28 -4.56
N VAL A 79 -0.26 0.83 -3.33
CA VAL A 79 -0.77 1.49 -2.12
C VAL A 79 -0.06 2.82 -1.90
N VAL A 80 -0.67 3.69 -1.10
CA VAL A 80 -0.09 4.98 -0.72
C VAL A 80 1.19 4.78 0.08
N ASP A 81 2.19 5.62 -0.20
CA ASP A 81 3.47 5.61 0.52
C ASP A 81 3.27 5.70 2.04
N GLY A 82 4.01 4.88 2.80
CA GLY A 82 3.87 4.77 4.25
C GLY A 82 2.86 3.70 4.70
N THR A 83 2.14 3.04 3.78
CA THR A 83 1.33 1.87 4.11
C THR A 83 2.24 0.70 4.54
N PRO A 84 1.98 0.03 5.66
CA PRO A 84 2.72 -1.17 6.04
C PRO A 84 2.62 -2.26 4.96
N CYS A 85 3.76 -2.86 4.61
CA CYS A 85 3.80 -3.93 3.61
C CYS A 85 2.96 -5.14 4.08
N TYR A 86 3.12 -5.50 5.34
CA TYR A 86 2.51 -6.67 5.96
C TYR A 86 1.65 -6.24 7.16
N GLN A 87 0.46 -6.83 7.32
CA GLN A 87 -0.45 -6.47 8.42
C GLN A 87 -0.18 -7.24 9.73
N VAL A 88 0.35 -8.46 9.63
CA VAL A 88 0.47 -9.39 10.78
C VAL A 88 1.92 -9.55 11.27
N ARG A 89 2.90 -9.27 10.41
CA ARG A 89 4.31 -9.32 10.80
C ARG A 89 4.67 -8.01 11.50
N ALA A 90 5.37 -8.10 12.62
CA ALA A 90 5.98 -6.97 13.31
C ALA A 90 7.19 -6.41 12.53
N SER A 91 6.99 -6.13 11.24
CA SER A 91 7.97 -5.47 10.39
C SER A 91 7.72 -3.97 10.38
N ARG A 92 8.81 -3.20 10.26
CA ARG A 92 8.77 -1.76 10.02
C ARG A 92 8.76 -1.42 8.53
N ASP A 93 8.69 -2.43 7.67
CA ASP A 93 8.76 -2.22 6.23
C ASP A 93 7.50 -1.53 5.72
N LEU A 94 7.71 -0.45 4.96
CA LEU A 94 6.64 0.34 4.39
C LEU A 94 6.75 0.38 2.87
N CYS A 95 5.61 0.56 2.21
CA CYS A 95 5.57 0.80 0.79
C CYS A 95 6.07 2.21 0.48
N ILE A 96 7.04 2.30 -0.42
CA ILE A 96 7.60 3.57 -0.93
C ILE A 96 7.79 3.43 -2.44
N ASN A 97 7.04 4.21 -3.22
CA ASN A 97 6.95 4.12 -4.68
C ASN A 97 6.64 2.70 -5.17
N GLY A 98 5.68 2.02 -4.54
CA GLY A 98 5.25 0.66 -4.91
C GLY A 98 6.24 -0.45 -4.56
N ILE A 99 7.33 -0.15 -3.85
CA ILE A 99 8.33 -1.13 -3.42
C ILE A 99 8.32 -1.20 -1.90
N CYS A 100 8.35 -2.42 -1.35
CA CYS A 100 8.52 -2.62 0.09
C CYS A 100 9.96 -2.28 0.50
N LYS A 101 10.11 -1.41 1.50
CA LYS A 101 11.40 -0.83 1.93
C LYS A 101 11.60 -0.86 3.43
#